data_AF-A0A8J4V562-F1
#
_entry.id   AF-A0A8J4V562-F1
#
_cell.length_a   1.000
_cell.length_b   1.000
_cell.length_c   1.000
_cell.angle_alpha   90.00
_cell.angle_beta   90.00
_cell.angle_gamma   90.00
#
_symmetry.space_group_name_H-M   'P 1'
#
loop_
_entity.id
_entity.type
_entity.pdbx_description
1 polymer ?
#
loop_
_entity_poly.entity_id
_entity_poly.type
_entity_poly.pdbx_seq_one_letter_code
_entity_poly.pdbx_strand_id
1 'polypeptide(L)'
;MSLESKIIDYLKRYLPANSFVRDQIIIKEIPDALKPPKIVENGMQPDLPKKFDPSQAVEVTSNFEIDRQIKLKDPPDSLVMVNTQFMDFQFLTDDHLDQMKPIAAYLIYLDSLTIPGTMSKAYSLKKGFTSNFEASVDVKASVSGGIEGVCDASLEVTTGFEYDETMQTEETVTTTETLTEGQYCIFQNGLLYGLKITIKSAVTLSGPLYLGILNITVYPPKDKINQPTYILYCFSSCYRNDPFTIRYSDDLYSPLSYEELIDYVTGDGWDRW
;
A
#
# COMPACT_ATOMS: atom_id res chain seq x y z
N MET A 1 -8.41 -19.88 6.43
CA MET A 1 -8.73 -19.34 7.77
C MET A 1 -9.10 -17.88 7.58
N SER A 2 -10.31 -17.46 7.94
CA SER A 2 -10.77 -16.06 7.76
C SER A 2 -9.93 -15.08 8.60
N LEU A 3 -9.82 -13.82 8.19
CA LEU A 3 -9.15 -12.77 8.98
C LEU A 3 -9.75 -12.68 10.40
N GLU A 4 -11.07 -12.83 10.49
CA GLU A 4 -11.82 -12.92 11.75
C GLU A 4 -11.33 -14.07 12.65
N SER A 5 -11.11 -15.27 12.09
CA SER A 5 -10.59 -16.39 12.88
C SER A 5 -9.13 -16.20 13.29
N LYS A 6 -8.30 -15.53 12.47
CA LYS A 6 -6.92 -15.16 12.84
C LYS A 6 -6.89 -14.14 13.99
N ILE A 7 -7.72 -13.11 13.93
CA ILE A 7 -7.84 -12.08 14.98
C ILE A 7 -8.37 -12.70 16.28
N ILE A 8 -9.42 -13.53 16.20
CA ILE A 8 -10.01 -14.20 17.38
C ILE A 8 -9.00 -15.15 18.04
N ASP A 9 -8.29 -15.97 17.25
CA ASP A 9 -7.33 -16.94 17.79
C ASP A 9 -6.11 -16.23 18.39
N TYR A 10 -5.70 -15.09 17.80
CA TYR A 10 -4.66 -14.22 18.34
C TYR A 10 -5.10 -13.56 19.67
N LEU A 11 -6.28 -12.94 19.73
CA LEU A 11 -6.81 -12.29 20.94
C LEU A 11 -6.99 -13.30 22.09
N LYS A 12 -7.39 -14.55 21.79
CA LYS A 12 -7.54 -15.63 22.78
C LYS A 12 -6.21 -16.15 23.33
N ARG A 13 -5.12 -16.11 22.55
CA ARG A 13 -3.81 -16.61 22.97
C ARG A 13 -3.02 -15.63 23.82
N TYR A 14 -3.21 -14.32 23.61
CA TYR A 14 -2.30 -13.30 24.14
C TYR A 14 -2.92 -12.31 25.13
N LEU A 15 -4.23 -12.34 25.34
CA LEU A 15 -4.87 -11.57 26.42
C LEU A 15 -5.05 -12.46 27.67
N PRO A 16 -4.66 -11.99 28.87
CA PRO A 16 -4.82 -12.77 30.10
C PRO A 16 -6.31 -13.08 30.35
N ALA A 17 -6.61 -14.30 30.80
CA ALA A 17 -7.97 -14.80 31.01
C ALA A 17 -8.87 -13.90 31.90
N ASN A 18 -8.27 -12.98 32.66
CA ASN A 18 -8.94 -12.05 33.57
C ASN A 18 -9.26 -10.67 32.95
N SER A 19 -8.85 -10.36 31.72
CA SER A 19 -9.28 -9.14 31.01
C SER A 19 -10.60 -9.31 30.25
N PHE A 20 -11.16 -10.53 30.24
CA PHE A 20 -12.53 -10.77 29.81
C PHE A 20 -13.48 -10.37 30.93
N VAL A 21 -13.90 -9.10 30.94
CA VAL A 21 -15.21 -8.77 31.51
C VAL A 21 -16.21 -9.61 30.73
N ARG A 22 -16.82 -10.56 31.43
CA ARG A 22 -17.66 -11.64 30.91
C ARG A 22 -18.95 -11.19 30.24
N ASP A 23 -19.17 -9.88 30.09
CA ASP A 23 -20.40 -9.33 29.55
C ASP A 23 -20.11 -8.43 28.34
N GLN A 24 -20.45 -8.99 27.16
CA GLN A 24 -20.77 -8.29 25.92
C GLN A 24 -19.63 -7.64 25.12
N ILE A 25 -18.73 -8.45 24.56
CA ILE A 25 -18.41 -8.25 23.14
C ILE A 25 -19.44 -9.07 22.36
N ILE A 26 -20.62 -8.48 22.13
CA ILE A 26 -21.55 -9.01 21.14
C ILE A 26 -20.96 -8.62 19.78
N ILE A 27 -20.12 -9.48 19.21
CA ILE A 27 -19.84 -9.43 17.77
C ILE A 27 -21.14 -9.90 17.11
N LYS A 28 -22.06 -8.96 16.87
CA LYS A 28 -23.16 -9.21 15.92
C LYS A 28 -22.49 -9.54 14.60
N GLU A 29 -22.97 -10.59 13.93
CA GLU A 29 -22.53 -11.01 12.60
C GLU A 29 -22.05 -9.80 11.80
N ILE A 30 -20.80 -9.86 11.32
CA ILE A 30 -20.26 -8.87 10.39
C ILE A 30 -21.32 -8.75 9.27
N PRO A 31 -22.01 -7.60 9.13
CA PRO A 31 -23.01 -7.40 8.09
C PRO A 31 -22.40 -7.82 6.75
N ASP A 32 -23.19 -8.40 5.83
CA ASP A 32 -22.67 -8.80 4.52
C ASP A 32 -21.94 -7.65 3.77
N ALA A 33 -22.24 -6.40 4.14
CA ALA A 33 -21.56 -5.17 3.67
C ALA A 33 -20.15 -4.93 4.23
N LEU A 34 -19.72 -5.68 5.24
CA LEU A 34 -18.41 -5.63 5.90
C LEU A 34 -17.61 -6.93 5.70
N LYS A 35 -18.15 -7.90 4.96
CA LYS A 35 -17.33 -8.99 4.42
C LYS A 35 -16.38 -8.37 3.40
N PRO A 36 -15.09 -8.77 3.38
CA PRO A 36 -14.18 -8.30 2.34
C PRO A 36 -14.86 -8.57 0.98
N PRO A 37 -14.94 -7.57 0.10
CA PRO A 37 -15.32 -7.78 -1.28
C PRO A 37 -14.56 -8.98 -1.82
N LYS A 38 -15.20 -9.78 -2.68
CA LYS A 38 -14.42 -10.68 -3.53
C LYS A 38 -13.44 -9.79 -4.27
N ILE A 39 -12.15 -10.01 -4.05
CA ILE A 39 -11.06 -9.42 -4.84
C ILE A 39 -11.45 -9.67 -6.29
N VAL A 40 -11.85 -8.61 -6.98
CA VAL A 40 -11.97 -8.64 -8.42
C VAL A 40 -10.53 -8.52 -8.88
N GLU A 41 -9.96 -9.60 -9.40
CA GLU A 41 -8.70 -9.57 -10.16
C GLU A 41 -8.91 -8.63 -11.37
N ASN A 42 -8.80 -7.33 -11.13
CA ASN A 42 -8.91 -6.30 -12.15
C ASN A 42 -7.51 -6.05 -12.68
N GLY A 43 -7.14 -6.85 -13.67
CA GLY A 43 -5.91 -6.74 -14.43
C GLY A 43 -5.35 -8.12 -14.69
N MET A 44 -5.40 -8.58 -15.95
CA MET A 44 -4.52 -9.67 -16.38
C MET A 44 -3.09 -9.19 -16.11
N GLN A 45 -2.45 -9.71 -15.05
CA GLN A 45 -1.01 -9.58 -14.93
C GLN A 45 -0.41 -10.18 -16.21
N PRO A 46 0.49 -9.45 -16.89
CA PRO A 46 1.15 -10.02 -18.04
C PRO A 46 1.94 -11.23 -17.55
N ASP A 47 1.83 -12.35 -18.27
CA ASP A 47 2.66 -13.53 -18.03
C ASP A 47 4.08 -13.23 -18.56
N LEU A 48 4.75 -12.26 -17.92
CA LEU A 48 6.15 -11.99 -18.19
C LEU A 48 6.94 -13.20 -17.66
N PRO A 49 7.93 -13.67 -18.43
CA PRO A 49 8.55 -14.97 -18.17
C PRO A 49 9.43 -14.98 -16.91
N LYS A 50 9.83 -13.81 -16.42
CA LYS A 50 10.78 -13.68 -15.31
C LYS A 50 10.09 -13.09 -14.08
N LYS A 51 10.12 -13.82 -12.97
CA LYS A 51 9.66 -13.29 -11.67
C LYS A 51 10.76 -12.48 -11.00
N PHE A 52 10.40 -11.35 -10.41
CA PHE A 52 11.30 -10.57 -9.55
C PHE A 52 11.44 -11.27 -8.20
N ASP A 53 12.65 -11.30 -7.65
CA ASP A 53 12.92 -11.78 -6.29
C ASP A 53 12.91 -10.56 -5.33
N PRO A 54 11.89 -10.41 -4.45
CA PRO A 54 11.78 -9.25 -3.57
C PRO A 54 12.99 -9.06 -2.65
N SER A 55 13.71 -10.13 -2.32
CA SER A 55 14.92 -10.05 -1.48
C SER A 55 16.07 -9.28 -2.15
N GLN A 56 16.03 -9.15 -3.48
CA GLN A 56 17.00 -8.37 -4.27
C GLN A 56 16.64 -6.88 -4.36
N ALA A 57 15.45 -6.47 -3.87
CA ALA A 57 15.06 -5.06 -3.84
C ALA A 57 16.14 -4.24 -3.13
N VAL A 58 16.52 -3.10 -3.68
CA VAL A 58 17.49 -2.19 -3.06
C VAL A 58 16.77 -1.19 -2.15
N GLU A 59 17.49 -0.64 -1.17
CA GLU A 59 17.00 0.48 -0.36
C GLU A 59 17.32 1.81 -1.04
N VAL A 60 16.34 2.71 -1.03
CA VAL A 60 16.42 4.05 -1.63
C VAL A 60 15.80 5.07 -0.69
N THR A 61 16.16 6.34 -0.82
CA THR A 61 15.66 7.42 0.05
C THR A 61 15.05 8.60 -0.70
N SER A 62 15.04 8.57 -2.04
CA SER A 62 14.53 9.67 -2.88
C SER A 62 13.84 9.19 -4.15
N ASN A 63 13.00 10.05 -4.72
CA ASN A 63 12.36 9.86 -6.02
C ASN A 63 13.38 9.56 -7.14
N PHE A 64 14.54 10.24 -7.14
CA PHE A 64 15.57 10.00 -8.15
C PHE A 64 16.12 8.58 -8.08
N GLU A 65 16.34 8.06 -6.87
CA GLU A 65 16.82 6.70 -6.68
C GLU A 65 15.75 5.65 -7.01
N ILE A 66 14.48 5.92 -6.70
CA ILE A 66 13.35 5.10 -7.16
C ILE A 66 13.36 5.04 -8.70
N ASP A 67 13.39 6.20 -9.36
CA ASP A 67 13.39 6.28 -10.83
C ASP A 67 14.60 5.57 -11.43
N ARG A 68 15.77 5.68 -10.80
CA ARG A 68 16.99 5.00 -11.25
C ARG A 68 16.81 3.48 -11.33
N GLN A 69 16.07 2.88 -10.40
CA GLN A 69 15.91 1.42 -10.31
C GLN A 69 14.68 0.91 -11.05
N ILE A 70 13.55 1.60 -10.93
CA ILE A 70 12.26 1.14 -11.46
C ILE A 70 11.99 1.67 -12.87
N LYS A 71 12.63 2.77 -13.30
CA LYS A 71 12.36 3.37 -14.63
C LYS A 71 13.57 3.39 -15.56
N LEU A 72 14.75 3.69 -15.03
CA LEU A 72 15.96 3.90 -15.84
C LEU A 72 16.86 2.66 -15.93
N LYS A 73 16.62 1.65 -15.10
CA LYS A 73 17.33 0.37 -15.15
C LYS A 73 16.78 -0.50 -16.29
N ASP A 74 17.63 -1.31 -16.88
CA ASP A 74 17.26 -2.26 -17.92
C ASP A 74 17.77 -3.68 -17.56
N PRO A 75 16.89 -4.65 -17.25
CA PRO A 75 15.45 -4.47 -17.05
C PRO A 75 15.12 -3.68 -15.78
N PRO A 76 13.96 -2.99 -15.73
CA PRO A 76 13.43 -2.36 -14.52
C PRO A 76 13.27 -3.29 -13.32
N ASP A 77 13.62 -2.84 -12.12
CA ASP A 77 13.27 -3.57 -10.90
C ASP A 77 11.78 -3.44 -10.60
N SER A 78 11.14 -4.53 -10.16
CA SER A 78 9.72 -4.50 -9.81
C SER A 78 9.43 -3.92 -8.42
N LEU A 79 10.46 -3.79 -7.58
CA LEU A 79 10.35 -3.33 -6.20
C LEU A 79 11.65 -2.66 -5.74
N VAL A 80 11.52 -1.55 -5.01
CA VAL A 80 12.55 -0.99 -4.13
C VAL A 80 11.98 -0.73 -2.74
N MET A 81 12.81 -0.85 -1.73
CA MET A 81 12.47 -0.50 -0.35
C MET A 81 12.78 0.97 -0.11
N VAL A 82 11.88 1.69 0.55
CA VAL A 82 12.04 3.12 0.83
C VAL A 82 12.44 3.28 2.29
N ASN A 83 13.70 3.67 2.52
CA ASN A 83 14.26 3.84 3.84
C ASN A 83 14.26 5.32 4.23
N THR A 84 13.09 5.81 4.62
CA THR A 84 12.90 7.19 5.11
C THR A 84 12.55 7.20 6.60
N GLN A 85 12.64 8.38 7.22
CA GLN A 85 12.23 8.56 8.60
C GLN A 85 10.70 8.52 8.73
N PHE A 86 10.22 8.06 9.89
CA PHE A 86 8.82 8.20 10.25
C PHE A 86 8.46 9.67 10.46
N MET A 87 7.30 10.04 9.96
CA MET A 87 6.75 11.38 10.10
C MET A 87 5.48 11.34 10.95
N ASP A 88 5.37 12.27 11.88
CA ASP A 88 4.21 12.36 12.77
C ASP A 88 3.02 13.00 12.04
N PHE A 89 1.85 12.36 12.11
CA PHE A 89 0.61 12.83 11.53
C PHE A 89 -0.57 12.57 12.46
N GLN A 90 -1.66 13.30 12.28
CA GLN A 90 -2.88 13.10 13.05
C GLN A 90 -3.78 12.10 12.31
N PHE A 91 -3.94 10.90 12.88
CA PHE A 91 -4.90 9.92 12.38
C PHE A 91 -6.29 10.20 12.99
N LEU A 92 -7.33 10.26 12.16
CA LEU A 92 -8.74 10.24 12.57
C LEU A 92 -9.10 11.10 13.80
N THR A 93 -8.84 12.42 13.76
CA THR A 93 -9.18 13.37 14.85
C THR A 93 -8.65 12.98 16.23
N ASP A 94 -7.77 11.99 16.34
CA ASP A 94 -7.29 11.49 17.63
C ASP A 94 -6.37 12.53 18.29
N ASP A 95 -6.32 12.44 19.63
CA ASP A 95 -5.61 13.37 20.51
C ASP A 95 -4.10 13.11 20.60
N HIS A 96 -3.56 12.25 19.74
CA HIS A 96 -2.16 11.89 19.70
C HIS A 96 -1.66 11.81 18.26
N LEU A 97 -0.35 11.86 18.11
CA LEU A 97 0.30 11.76 16.81
C LEU A 97 0.66 10.31 16.54
N ASP A 98 0.19 9.83 15.40
CA ASP A 98 0.60 8.58 14.79
C ASP A 98 1.73 8.84 13.80
N GLN A 99 2.32 7.77 13.26
CA GLN A 99 3.48 7.93 12.39
C GLN A 99 3.22 7.28 11.03
N MET A 100 3.70 7.90 9.96
CA MET A 100 3.68 7.30 8.64
C MET A 100 4.97 7.56 7.87
N LYS A 101 5.22 6.73 6.87
CA LYS A 101 6.26 6.95 5.85
C LYS A 101 6.01 6.08 4.62
N PRO A 102 6.54 6.43 3.44
CA PRO A 102 6.68 5.48 2.34
C PRO A 102 7.68 4.39 2.74
N ILE A 103 7.35 3.13 2.45
CA ILE A 103 8.14 1.95 2.81
C ILE A 103 8.60 1.14 1.61
N ALA A 104 7.90 1.27 0.47
CA ALA A 104 8.28 0.65 -0.78
C ALA A 104 7.73 1.43 -1.97
N ALA A 105 8.46 1.36 -3.09
CA ALA A 105 7.94 1.72 -4.40
C ALA A 105 7.96 0.47 -5.28
N TYR A 106 6.88 0.22 -6.01
CA TYR A 106 6.71 -1.02 -6.76
C TYR A 106 6.07 -0.77 -8.11
N LEU A 107 6.38 -1.64 -9.06
CA LEU A 107 5.88 -1.55 -10.43
C LEU A 107 4.44 -2.04 -10.49
N ILE A 108 3.57 -1.32 -11.19
CA ILE A 108 2.20 -1.73 -11.51
C ILE A 108 2.08 -1.78 -13.03
N TYR A 109 1.68 -2.94 -13.57
CA TYR A 109 1.37 -3.06 -14.99
C TYR A 109 0.02 -2.43 -15.30
N LEU A 110 -0.03 -1.60 -16.33
CA LEU A 110 -1.26 -0.95 -16.78
C LEU A 110 -1.82 -1.61 -18.05
N ASP A 111 -1.00 -1.74 -19.09
CA ASP A 111 -1.45 -2.21 -20.41
C ASP A 111 -0.28 -2.65 -21.30
N SER A 112 -0.61 -3.27 -22.44
CA SER A 112 0.34 -3.57 -23.52
C SER A 112 -0.15 -2.98 -24.84
N LEU A 113 0.77 -2.44 -25.62
CA LEU A 113 0.47 -1.87 -26.93
C LEU A 113 1.26 -2.58 -28.02
N THR A 114 0.58 -2.95 -29.10
CA THR A 114 1.24 -3.33 -30.36
C THR A 114 1.06 -2.20 -31.36
N ILE A 115 2.18 -1.64 -31.80
CA ILE A 115 2.26 -0.46 -32.64
C ILE A 115 2.78 -0.88 -34.03
N PRO A 116 1.99 -0.74 -35.11
CA PRO A 116 2.40 -1.17 -36.46
C PRO A 116 3.26 -0.14 -37.20
N GLY A 117 3.46 1.05 -36.65
CA GLY A 117 4.18 2.17 -37.25
C GLY A 117 4.12 3.39 -36.33
N THR A 118 4.84 4.47 -36.63
CA THR A 118 4.87 5.63 -35.74
C THR A 118 3.49 6.28 -35.60
N MET A 119 2.90 6.23 -34.40
CA MET A 119 1.59 6.81 -34.14
C MET A 119 1.42 7.22 -32.67
N SER A 120 0.52 8.17 -32.43
CA SER A 120 0.09 8.53 -31.08
C SER A 120 -0.96 7.53 -30.57
N LYS A 121 -0.76 7.04 -29.35
CA LYS A 121 -1.70 6.17 -28.64
C LYS A 121 -2.09 6.78 -27.32
N ALA A 122 -3.39 6.73 -27.04
CA ALA A 122 -3.92 7.04 -25.74
C ALA A 122 -3.86 5.79 -24.85
N TYR A 123 -3.53 5.98 -23.58
CA TYR A 123 -3.64 4.97 -22.54
C TYR A 123 -4.06 5.60 -21.21
N SER A 124 -4.48 4.76 -20.29
CA SER A 124 -5.05 5.16 -19.02
C SER A 124 -4.04 4.97 -17.90
N LEU A 125 -3.72 6.04 -17.18
CA LEU A 125 -3.00 6.01 -15.89
C LEU A 125 -3.98 6.14 -14.74
N LYS A 126 -3.55 5.77 -13.54
CA LYS A 126 -4.37 5.81 -12.32
C LYS A 126 -3.88 6.89 -11.35
N LYS A 127 -4.78 7.51 -10.61
CA LYS A 127 -4.51 8.52 -9.57
C LYS A 127 -5.18 8.09 -8.25
N GLY A 128 -4.61 8.50 -7.13
CA GLY A 128 -5.16 8.25 -5.79
C GLY A 128 -4.74 6.91 -5.19
N PHE A 129 -5.49 6.44 -4.20
CA PHE A 129 -5.28 5.12 -3.62
C PHE A 129 -5.54 4.01 -4.64
N THR A 130 -4.72 2.96 -4.59
CA THR A 130 -4.98 1.73 -5.34
C THR A 130 -6.25 1.06 -4.84
N SER A 131 -6.90 0.27 -5.71
CA SER A 131 -8.06 -0.55 -5.37
C SER A 131 -7.85 -1.49 -4.18
N ASN A 132 -6.59 -1.86 -3.87
CA ASN A 132 -6.25 -2.71 -2.73
C ASN A 132 -6.40 -2.01 -1.37
N PHE A 133 -6.47 -0.67 -1.33
CA PHE A 133 -6.74 0.07 -0.10
C PHE A 133 -8.24 0.32 0.07
N GLU A 134 -8.94 -0.70 0.57
CA GLU A 134 -10.38 -0.64 0.83
C GLU A 134 -10.66 -0.17 2.27
N ALA A 135 -10.38 1.10 2.53
CA ALA A 135 -10.72 1.75 3.80
C ALA A 135 -11.97 2.63 3.70
N SER A 136 -12.55 3.02 4.83
CA SER A 136 -13.65 4.00 4.86
C SER A 136 -13.18 5.37 4.35
N VAL A 137 -14.13 6.21 3.89
CA VAL A 137 -13.83 7.57 3.40
C VAL A 137 -13.05 8.38 4.43
N ASP A 138 -13.44 8.32 5.70
CA ASP A 138 -12.76 9.06 6.78
C ASP A 138 -11.31 8.61 6.97
N VAL A 139 -11.05 7.30 6.89
CA VAL A 139 -9.69 6.75 6.94
C VAL A 139 -8.90 7.22 5.73
N LYS A 140 -9.46 7.10 4.52
CA LYS A 140 -8.78 7.54 3.29
C LYS A 140 -8.45 9.03 3.35
N ALA A 141 -9.37 9.88 3.82
CA ALA A 141 -9.15 11.30 3.99
C ALA A 141 -8.02 11.60 4.99
N SER A 142 -7.99 10.90 6.12
CA SER A 142 -6.92 11.08 7.12
C SER A 142 -5.56 10.62 6.61
N VAL A 143 -5.50 9.47 5.93
CA VAL A 143 -4.26 8.96 5.35
C VAL A 143 -3.78 9.85 4.20
N SER A 144 -4.67 10.29 3.31
CA SER A 144 -4.29 11.19 2.22
C SER A 144 -3.79 12.53 2.75
N GLY A 145 -4.41 13.06 3.81
CA GLY A 145 -3.93 14.27 4.49
C GLY A 145 -2.55 14.10 5.14
N GLY A 146 -2.26 12.92 5.69
CA GLY A 146 -0.92 12.58 6.19
C GLY A 146 0.13 12.47 5.08
N ILE A 147 -0.23 11.82 3.96
CA ILE A 147 0.64 11.68 2.80
C ILE A 147 0.99 13.07 2.26
N GLU A 148 0.00 13.91 1.99
CA GLU A 148 0.18 15.27 1.47
C GLU A 148 0.93 16.18 2.45
N GLY A 149 0.32 16.38 3.62
CA GLY A 149 0.71 17.43 4.55
C GLY A 149 1.98 17.13 5.31
N VAL A 150 2.42 15.87 5.33
CA VAL A 150 3.56 15.43 6.13
C VAL A 150 4.62 14.72 5.29
N CYS A 151 4.26 13.65 4.57
CA CYS A 151 5.24 12.88 3.79
C CYS A 151 5.75 13.65 2.57
N ASP A 152 4.88 13.96 1.60
CA ASP A 152 5.25 14.63 0.35
C ASP A 152 5.83 16.04 0.59
N ALA A 153 5.40 16.70 1.68
CA ALA A 153 5.93 18.00 2.08
C ALA A 153 7.34 17.96 2.70
N SER A 154 7.75 16.82 3.28
CA SER A 154 8.98 16.73 4.10
C SER A 154 10.01 15.73 3.61
N LEU A 155 9.62 14.75 2.80
CA LEU A 155 10.46 13.68 2.30
C LEU A 155 10.78 13.88 0.81
N GLU A 156 11.90 13.34 0.35
CA GLU A 156 12.28 13.37 -1.07
C GLU A 156 11.56 12.31 -1.92
N VAL A 157 10.59 11.61 -1.33
CA VAL A 157 9.74 10.61 -1.98
C VAL A 157 8.32 11.15 -2.00
N THR A 158 7.77 11.32 -3.20
CA THR A 158 6.48 11.98 -3.40
C THR A 158 5.62 11.21 -4.40
N THR A 159 4.31 11.32 -4.26
CA THR A 159 3.36 10.79 -5.23
C THR A 159 3.41 11.56 -6.56
N GLY A 160 3.83 12.83 -6.53
CA GLY A 160 3.93 13.68 -7.72
C GLY A 160 2.57 14.08 -8.33
N PHE A 161 1.46 13.70 -7.70
CA PHE A 161 0.14 14.22 -8.05
C PHE A 161 -0.11 15.55 -7.33
N GLU A 162 -0.88 16.43 -7.97
CA GLU A 162 -1.47 17.57 -7.26
C GLU A 162 -2.61 17.06 -6.37
N TYR A 163 -2.56 17.44 -5.09
CA TYR A 163 -3.52 17.05 -4.10
C TYR A 163 -4.79 17.91 -4.22
N ASP A 164 -5.80 17.31 -4.81
CA ASP A 164 -7.20 17.71 -4.69
C ASP A 164 -7.96 16.55 -4.00
N GLU A 165 -9.26 16.73 -3.73
CA GLU A 165 -10.11 15.71 -3.06
C GLU A 165 -10.05 14.31 -3.71
N THR A 166 -9.52 14.18 -4.93
CA THR A 166 -9.45 12.93 -5.71
C THR A 166 -8.46 11.89 -5.19
N MET A 167 -7.51 12.24 -4.30
CA MET A 167 -6.57 11.25 -3.74
C MET A 167 -7.26 10.15 -2.91
N GLN A 168 -8.49 10.40 -2.47
CA GLN A 168 -9.29 9.46 -1.67
C GLN A 168 -9.86 8.29 -2.49
N THR A 169 -9.86 8.38 -3.82
CA THR A 169 -10.45 7.35 -4.69
C THR A 169 -9.52 7.03 -5.84
N GLU A 170 -9.61 5.80 -6.36
CA GLU A 170 -8.93 5.48 -7.62
C GLU A 170 -9.61 6.22 -8.77
N GLU A 171 -8.90 7.13 -9.41
CA GLU A 171 -9.34 7.81 -10.62
C GLU A 171 -8.54 7.33 -11.83
N THR A 172 -9.15 7.34 -13.01
CA THR A 172 -8.49 7.01 -14.27
C THR A 172 -8.29 8.28 -15.10
N VAL A 173 -7.04 8.57 -15.45
CA VAL A 173 -6.64 9.72 -16.26
C VAL A 173 -6.12 9.22 -17.60
N THR A 174 -6.57 9.82 -18.70
CA THR A 174 -6.11 9.44 -20.04
C THR A 174 -4.90 10.31 -20.42
N THR A 175 -3.83 9.67 -20.87
CA THR A 175 -2.66 10.34 -21.46
C THR A 175 -2.41 9.85 -22.88
N THR A 176 -1.57 10.55 -23.63
CA THR A 176 -1.17 10.17 -24.99
C THR A 176 0.34 10.17 -25.14
N GLU A 177 0.86 9.17 -25.84
CA GLU A 177 2.29 9.03 -26.15
C GLU A 177 2.48 8.67 -27.62
N THR A 178 3.51 9.21 -28.24
CA THR A 178 3.88 8.84 -29.62
C THR A 178 4.91 7.72 -29.58
N LEU A 179 4.55 6.56 -30.12
CA LEU A 179 5.39 5.37 -30.13
C LEU A 179 5.73 4.97 -31.57
N THR A 180 6.90 4.38 -31.77
CA THR A 180 7.31 3.77 -33.05
C THR A 180 6.86 2.32 -33.14
N GLU A 181 7.05 1.69 -34.30
CA GLU A 181 6.72 0.27 -34.49
C GLU A 181 7.34 -0.64 -33.41
N GLY A 182 6.53 -1.52 -32.81
CA GLY A 182 6.97 -2.45 -31.78
C GLY A 182 5.86 -2.88 -30.83
N GLN A 183 6.22 -3.77 -29.91
CA GLN A 183 5.40 -4.15 -28.76
C GLN A 183 5.94 -3.46 -27.51
N TYR A 184 5.04 -2.93 -26.69
CA TYR A 184 5.37 -2.17 -25.50
C TYR A 184 4.53 -2.63 -24.31
N CYS A 185 5.10 -2.50 -23.13
CA CYS A 185 4.43 -2.61 -21.85
C CYS A 185 4.39 -1.22 -21.20
N ILE A 186 3.24 -0.88 -20.63
CA ILE A 186 3.02 0.37 -19.91
C ILE A 186 2.97 0.05 -18.43
N PHE A 187 3.75 0.80 -17.66
CA PHE A 187 3.81 0.67 -16.22
C PHE A 187 3.59 2.01 -15.54
N GLN A 188 3.22 1.92 -14.26
CA GLN A 188 3.14 3.05 -13.34
C GLN A 188 3.65 2.61 -11.97
N ASN A 189 4.30 3.50 -11.24
CA ASN A 189 4.79 3.15 -9.91
C ASN A 189 3.68 3.31 -8.87
N GLY A 190 3.59 2.36 -7.96
CA GLY A 190 2.85 2.47 -6.71
C GLY A 190 3.79 2.80 -5.56
N LEU A 191 3.35 3.64 -4.63
CA LEU A 191 4.01 3.87 -3.35
C LEU A 191 3.20 3.20 -2.25
N LEU A 192 3.85 2.28 -1.54
CA LEU A 192 3.31 1.67 -0.33
C LEU A 192 3.75 2.50 0.87
N TYR A 193 2.78 2.93 1.67
CA TYR A 193 3.00 3.62 2.94
C TYR A 193 2.77 2.66 4.09
N GLY A 194 3.67 2.71 5.07
CA GLY A 194 3.52 2.07 6.37
C GLY A 194 3.02 3.09 7.38
N LEU A 195 1.94 2.76 8.08
CA LEU A 195 1.36 3.55 9.14
C LEU A 195 1.59 2.83 10.46
N LYS A 196 2.00 3.58 11.49
CA LYS A 196 2.21 3.10 12.84
C LYS A 196 1.26 3.87 13.76
N ILE A 197 0.19 3.20 14.15
CA ILE A 197 -0.94 3.77 14.87
C ILE A 197 -0.92 3.32 16.33
N THR A 198 -1.07 4.26 17.26
CA THR A 198 -0.92 4.06 18.71
C THR A 198 -2.28 3.94 19.39
N ILE A 199 -2.73 2.73 19.67
CA ILE A 199 -4.05 2.53 20.25
C ILE A 199 -3.97 2.48 21.77
N LYS A 200 -4.62 3.43 22.44
CA LYS A 200 -4.61 3.56 23.92
C LYS A 200 -5.47 2.55 24.67
N SER A 201 -6.40 1.85 23.99
CA SER A 201 -7.27 0.86 24.64
C SER A 201 -7.73 -0.27 23.69
N ALA A 202 -7.90 -1.47 24.24
CA ALA A 202 -8.43 -2.61 23.47
C ALA A 202 -9.90 -2.43 23.02
N VAL A 203 -10.66 -1.56 23.69
CA VAL A 203 -12.04 -1.22 23.28
C VAL A 203 -12.03 -0.43 21.97
N THR A 204 -11.05 0.45 21.80
CA THR A 204 -10.84 1.24 20.57
C THR A 204 -10.54 0.34 19.37
N LEU A 205 -9.77 -0.74 19.55
CA LEU A 205 -9.47 -1.76 18.53
C LEU A 205 -10.74 -2.45 17.97
N SER A 206 -11.78 -2.60 18.77
CA SER A 206 -13.05 -3.23 18.37
C SER A 206 -14.05 -2.26 17.72
N GLY A 207 -13.71 -0.98 17.59
CA GLY A 207 -14.56 0.00 16.93
C GLY A 207 -14.65 -0.26 15.42
N PRO A 208 -15.81 0.02 14.78
CA PRO A 208 -15.99 -0.12 13.34
C PRO A 208 -14.95 0.69 12.52
N LEU A 209 -14.38 1.72 13.13
CA LEU A 209 -13.35 2.58 12.57
C LEU A 209 -12.03 1.83 12.27
N TYR A 210 -11.58 0.97 13.20
CA TYR A 210 -10.34 0.22 13.07
C TYR A 210 -10.53 -1.12 12.33
N LEU A 211 -11.76 -1.66 12.38
CA LEU A 211 -12.14 -2.83 11.58
C LEU A 211 -12.20 -2.54 10.07
N GLY A 212 -12.35 -1.27 9.68
CA GLY A 212 -12.32 -0.82 8.29
C GLY A 212 -10.91 -0.66 7.70
N ILE A 213 -9.84 -0.87 8.47
CA ILE A 213 -8.47 -0.81 7.95
C ILE A 213 -8.06 -2.24 7.59
N LEU A 214 -8.09 -2.57 6.30
CA LEU A 214 -7.57 -3.85 5.81
C LEU A 214 -6.03 -3.88 5.92
N ASN A 215 -5.46 -5.06 6.21
CA ASN A 215 -4.02 -5.34 6.36
C ASN A 215 -3.35 -4.82 7.64
N ILE A 216 -4.02 -5.09 8.77
CA ILE A 216 -3.52 -4.86 10.11
C ILE A 216 -2.53 -5.95 10.54
N THR A 217 -1.33 -5.54 10.95
CA THR A 217 -0.45 -6.35 11.82
C THR A 217 -0.40 -5.71 13.21
N VAL A 218 -0.93 -6.41 14.21
CA VAL A 218 -0.94 -5.94 15.61
C VAL A 218 0.27 -6.49 16.33
N TYR A 219 1.15 -5.62 16.84
CA TYR A 219 2.20 -6.04 17.76
C TYR A 219 1.80 -5.70 19.21
N PRO A 220 1.86 -6.66 20.14
CA PRO A 220 1.61 -6.37 21.54
C PRO A 220 2.80 -5.60 22.12
N PRO A 221 2.57 -4.70 23.09
CA PRO A 221 3.67 -4.03 23.78
C PRO A 221 4.56 -5.08 24.44
N LYS A 222 5.86 -5.09 24.10
CA LYS A 222 6.81 -6.07 24.66
C LYS A 222 7.04 -5.91 26.16
N ASP A 223 6.83 -4.72 26.75
CA ASP A 223 7.38 -4.43 28.09
C ASP A 223 6.50 -3.60 29.06
N LYS A 224 5.19 -3.41 28.83
CA LYS A 224 4.36 -2.59 29.74
C LYS A 224 3.05 -3.25 30.13
N ILE A 225 3.10 -4.09 31.17
CA ILE A 225 1.95 -4.71 31.85
C ILE A 225 0.92 -3.67 32.36
N ASN A 226 1.32 -2.40 32.54
CA ASN A 226 0.49 -1.37 33.17
C ASN A 226 0.01 -0.23 32.25
N GLN A 227 0.26 -0.29 30.94
CA GLN A 227 -0.32 0.63 29.96
C GLN A 227 -0.64 -0.15 28.68
N PRO A 228 -1.91 -0.46 28.37
CA PRO A 228 -2.27 -1.21 27.19
C PRO A 228 -2.24 -0.29 25.96
N THR A 229 -1.06 0.23 25.66
CA THR A 229 -0.79 0.90 24.39
C THR A 229 -0.43 -0.17 23.37
N TYR A 230 -1.29 -0.35 22.38
CA TYR A 230 -1.06 -1.26 21.26
C TYR A 230 -0.48 -0.47 20.10
N ILE A 231 0.48 -1.04 19.39
CA ILE A 231 0.99 -0.46 18.15
C ILE A 231 0.46 -1.30 17.00
N LEU A 232 -0.25 -0.61 16.11
CA LEU A 232 -0.85 -1.16 14.92
C LEU A 232 -0.02 -0.73 13.72
N TYR A 233 0.41 -1.70 12.90
CA TYR A 233 0.97 -1.39 11.60
C TYR A 233 -0.06 -1.66 10.52
N CYS A 234 -0.31 -0.65 9.70
CA CYS A 234 -1.24 -0.69 8.57
C CYS A 234 -0.52 -0.27 7.31
N PHE A 235 -1.07 -0.65 6.15
CA PHE A 235 -0.50 -0.33 4.87
C PHE A 235 -1.53 0.34 3.96
N SER A 236 -1.12 1.40 3.28
CA SER A 236 -1.92 2.04 2.24
C SER A 236 -1.07 2.19 0.99
N SER A 237 -1.62 1.88 -0.18
CA SER A 237 -0.91 2.06 -1.44
C SER A 237 -1.60 3.10 -2.31
N CYS A 238 -0.81 4.02 -2.88
CA CYS A 238 -1.27 5.02 -3.84
C CYS A 238 -0.39 5.03 -5.09
N TYR A 239 -0.98 5.42 -6.22
CA TYR A 239 -0.24 5.59 -7.46
C TYR A 239 0.71 6.80 -7.38
N ARG A 240 1.83 6.73 -8.08
CA ARG A 240 2.74 7.84 -8.35
C ARG A 240 2.52 8.36 -9.78
N ASN A 241 2.67 9.67 -9.98
CA ASN A 241 2.43 10.36 -11.24
C ASN A 241 3.64 10.27 -12.18
N ASP A 242 4.08 9.04 -12.46
CA ASP A 242 5.30 8.76 -13.22
C ASP A 242 5.17 7.55 -14.16
N PRO A 243 4.06 7.42 -14.92
CA PRO A 243 3.93 6.31 -15.85
C PRO A 243 5.07 6.31 -16.87
N PHE A 244 5.40 5.12 -17.36
CA PHE A 244 6.43 4.95 -18.37
C PHE A 244 6.15 3.74 -19.26
N THR A 245 6.60 3.85 -20.50
CA THR A 245 6.43 2.83 -21.53
C THR A 245 7.78 2.24 -21.86
N ILE A 246 7.88 0.91 -21.82
CA ILE A 246 9.10 0.19 -22.22
C ILE A 246 8.78 -0.80 -23.33
N ARG A 247 9.75 -1.05 -24.20
CA ARG A 247 9.60 -2.06 -25.24
C ARG A 247 9.57 -3.45 -24.59
N TYR A 248 8.69 -4.32 -25.07
CA TYR A 248 8.63 -5.69 -24.60
C TYR A 248 9.99 -6.40 -24.82
N SER A 249 10.42 -7.15 -23.80
CA SER A 249 11.58 -8.04 -23.82
C SER A 249 11.32 -9.22 -22.89
N ASP A 250 11.87 -10.39 -23.22
CA ASP A 250 11.80 -11.58 -22.37
C ASP A 250 12.58 -11.42 -21.05
N ASP A 251 13.44 -10.40 -20.95
CA ASP A 251 14.19 -10.09 -19.73
C ASP A 251 13.38 -9.29 -18.69
N LEU A 252 12.20 -8.78 -19.06
CA LEU A 252 11.36 -7.98 -18.17
C LEU A 252 10.80 -8.82 -17.02
N TYR A 253 10.82 -8.23 -15.83
CA TYR A 253 10.23 -8.84 -14.65
C TYR A 253 8.72 -8.63 -14.58
N SER A 254 7.99 -9.68 -14.21
CA SER A 254 6.60 -9.56 -13.76
C SER A 254 6.53 -8.68 -12.53
N PRO A 255 5.65 -7.67 -12.51
CA PRO A 255 5.32 -6.94 -11.28
C PRO A 255 4.90 -7.89 -10.16
N LEU A 256 5.26 -7.53 -8.92
CA LEU A 256 4.76 -8.26 -7.75
C LEU A 256 3.24 -8.08 -7.66
N SER A 257 2.54 -9.12 -7.22
CA SER A 257 1.17 -8.93 -6.73
C SER A 257 1.18 -8.10 -5.44
N TYR A 258 0.04 -7.50 -5.10
CA TYR A 258 -0.08 -6.75 -3.85
C TYR A 258 0.13 -7.66 -2.63
N GLU A 259 -0.34 -8.90 -2.68
CA GLU A 259 -0.15 -9.90 -1.63
C GLU A 259 1.33 -10.28 -1.49
N GLU A 260 2.04 -10.53 -2.58
CA GLU A 260 3.49 -10.80 -2.55
C GLU A 260 4.27 -9.64 -1.94
N LEU A 261 3.88 -8.40 -2.27
CA LEU A 261 4.45 -7.19 -1.67
C LEU A 261 4.19 -7.13 -0.16
N ILE A 262 2.93 -7.30 0.28
CA ILE A 262 2.57 -7.24 1.71
C ILE A 262 3.24 -8.37 2.50
N ASP A 263 3.24 -9.59 1.98
CA ASP A 263 3.91 -10.73 2.61
C ASP A 263 5.41 -10.47 2.77
N TYR A 264 6.06 -9.87 1.76
CA TYR A 264 7.48 -9.53 1.85
C TYR A 264 7.75 -8.42 2.88
N VAL A 265 7.04 -7.28 2.83
CA VAL A 265 7.30 -6.15 3.76
C VAL A 265 6.92 -6.47 5.20
N THR A 266 6.02 -7.43 5.43
CA THR A 266 5.68 -7.93 6.78
C THR A 266 6.53 -9.12 7.23
N GLY A 267 7.26 -9.76 6.31
CA GLY A 267 8.18 -10.85 6.54
C GLY A 267 9.64 -10.41 6.41
N ASP A 268 10.35 -10.96 5.41
CA ASP A 268 11.80 -10.79 5.22
C ASP A 268 12.22 -9.33 4.99
N GLY A 269 11.31 -8.49 4.50
CA GLY A 269 11.53 -7.06 4.27
C GLY A 269 11.31 -6.18 5.50
N TRP A 270 10.84 -6.71 6.64
CA TRP A 270 10.42 -5.92 7.80
C TRP A 270 11.50 -4.98 8.34
N ASP A 271 12.74 -5.46 8.48
CA ASP A 271 13.84 -4.67 9.05
C ASP A 271 14.43 -3.65 8.04
N ARG A 272 13.89 -3.58 6.82
CA ARG A 272 14.41 -2.75 5.72
C ARG A 272 13.65 -1.45 5.49
N TRP A 273 12.55 -1.26 6.19
CA TRP A 273 11.79 -0.02 6.17
C TRP A 273 11.71 0.60 7.56
#